data_AF-A0A7C1KYG2-F1
#
_entry.id   AF-A0A7C1KYG2-F1
#
_cell.length_a   1.000
_cell.length_b   1.000
_cell.length_c   1.000
_cell.angle_alpha   90.00
_cell.angle_beta   90.00
_cell.angle_gamma   90.00
#
_symmetry.space_group_name_H-M   'P 1'
#
loop_
_entity.id
_entity.type
_entity.pdbx_description
1 polymer ?
#
loop_
_entity_poly.entity_id
_entity_poly.type
_entity_poly.pdbx_seq_one_letter_code
_entity_poly.pdbx_strand_id
1 'polypeptide(L)'
;GVVKLKKNIASMIAFERLNLIENFSFDNGFEVIFCRNVMIYFDSITRQNTVDKFYKVLNPGGYLIIGHSESLSGIQHSFHYIQPTIYRK
;
A
#
# COMPACT_ATOMS: atom_id res chain seq x y z
N GLY A 1 -9.98 31.13 5.83
CA GLY A 1 -8.54 31.36 5.63
C GLY A 1 -7.95 30.22 4.83
N VAL A 2 -6.80 30.43 4.18
CA VAL A 2 -6.08 29.39 3.42
C VAL A 2 -4.79 29.04 4.17
N VAL A 3 -4.42 27.76 4.20
CA VAL A 3 -3.17 27.27 4.80
C VAL A 3 -2.30 26.58 3.75
N LYS A 4 -0.99 26.58 3.96
CA LYS A 4 -0.01 25.91 3.09
C LYS A 4 1.01 25.16 3.93
N LEU A 5 1.36 23.95 3.49
CA LEU A 5 2.41 23.14 4.12
C LEU A 5 3.77 23.84 4.01
N LYS A 6 4.61 23.73 5.04
CA LYS A 6 5.98 24.26 5.00
C LYS A 6 6.78 23.57 3.90
N LYS A 7 7.62 24.33 3.21
CA LYS A 7 8.40 23.85 2.05
C LYS A 7 9.27 22.65 2.38
N ASN A 8 9.88 22.61 3.58
CA ASN A 8 10.73 21.50 4.01
C ASN A 8 9.98 20.18 4.20
N ILE A 9 8.68 20.21 4.51
CA ILE A 9 7.84 19.01 4.56
C ILE A 9 7.37 18.64 3.16
N ALA A 10 6.90 19.61 2.39
CA ALA A 10 6.43 19.39 1.03
C ALA A 10 7.53 18.79 0.13
N SER A 11 8.79 19.18 0.31
CA SER A 11 9.92 18.66 -0.47
C SER A 11 10.27 17.21 -0.17
N MET A 12 9.73 16.60 0.90
CA MET A 12 9.90 15.17 1.19
C MET A 12 8.88 14.29 0.47
N ILE A 13 7.92 14.90 -0.25
CA ILE A 13 6.79 14.19 -0.88
C ILE A 13 6.95 14.29 -2.39
N ALA A 14 7.03 13.15 -3.05
CA ALA A 14 6.86 13.04 -4.49
C ALA A 14 5.43 12.61 -4.80
N PHE A 15 4.78 13.28 -5.75
CA PHE A 15 3.46 12.91 -6.25
C PHE A 15 3.60 12.32 -7.64
N GLU A 16 3.17 11.08 -7.79
CA GLU A 16 3.24 10.35 -9.06
C GLU A 16 1.86 9.80 -9.42
N ARG A 17 1.58 9.70 -10.72
CA ARG A 17 0.37 9.05 -11.21
C ARG A 17 0.62 7.55 -11.31
N LEU A 18 -0.13 6.76 -10.55
CA LEU A 18 -0.02 5.31 -10.52
C LEU A 18 -1.40 4.66 -10.60
N ASN A 19 -1.59 3.73 -11.54
CA ASN A 19 -2.76 2.86 -11.57
C ASN A 19 -2.41 1.52 -10.91
N LEU A 20 -3.08 1.17 -9.81
CA LEU A 20 -2.81 -0.06 -9.05
C LEU A 20 -3.18 -1.35 -9.80
N ILE A 21 -4.07 -1.24 -10.81
CA ILE A 21 -4.50 -2.37 -11.63
C ILE A 21 -3.45 -2.71 -12.69
N GLU A 22 -2.79 -1.69 -13.24
CA GLU A 22 -1.71 -1.85 -14.21
C GLU A 22 -0.43 -2.40 -13.58
N ASN A 23 0.49 -2.89 -14.42
CA ASN A 23 1.79 -3.32 -13.94
C ASN A 23 2.62 -2.11 -13.54
N PHE A 24 3.24 -2.19 -12.36
CA PHE A 24 4.17 -1.20 -11.87
C PHE A 24 5.36 -1.89 -11.19
N SER A 25 6.51 -1.24 -11.27
CA SER A 25 7.75 -1.66 -10.65
C SER A 25 8.45 -0.44 -10.09
N PHE A 26 9.14 -0.62 -8.98
CA PHE A 26 9.94 0.41 -8.34
C PHE A 26 11.36 -0.13 -8.21
N ASP A 27 12.34 0.67 -8.64
CA ASP A 27 13.75 0.27 -8.61
C ASP A 27 14.23 0.05 -7.17
N ASN A 28 13.72 0.87 -6.25
CA ASN A 28 13.90 0.71 -4.82
C ASN A 28 12.56 0.30 -4.22
N GLY A 29 12.53 -0.82 -3.51
CA GLY A 29 11.33 -1.23 -2.78
C GLY A 29 10.98 -0.26 -1.64
N PHE A 30 9.82 -0.48 -1.04
CA PHE A 30 9.33 0.34 0.07
C PHE A 30 9.54 -0.34 1.41
N GLU A 31 9.86 0.46 2.43
CA GLU A 31 9.84 0.00 3.82
C GLU A 31 8.40 -0.09 4.36
N VAL A 32 7.53 0.82 3.92
CA VAL A 32 6.12 0.87 4.34
C VAL A 32 5.25 1.29 3.17
N ILE A 33 4.13 0.58 2.98
CA ILE A 33 3.06 0.95 2.06
C ILE A 33 1.80 1.26 2.86
N PHE A 34 1.24 2.45 2.62
CA PHE A 34 -0.10 2.80 3.07
C PHE A 34 -1.07 2.68 1.89
N CYS A 35 -1.98 1.71 1.93
CA CYS A 35 -3.05 1.57 0.96
C CYS A 35 -4.37 1.42 1.73
N ARG A 36 -4.91 2.56 2.18
CA ARG A 36 -6.07 2.63 3.07
C ARG A 36 -7.29 3.14 2.32
N ASN A 37 -8.41 2.44 2.46
CA ASN A 37 -9.71 2.84 1.90
C ASN A 37 -9.73 2.89 0.36
N VAL A 38 -8.97 2.02 -0.30
CA VAL A 38 -8.87 1.94 -1.76
C VAL A 38 -9.23 0.54 -2.27
N MET A 39 -8.74 -0.52 -1.62
CA MET A 39 -8.97 -1.89 -2.08
C MET A 39 -10.42 -2.35 -1.92
N ILE A 40 -11.24 -1.63 -1.14
CA ILE A 40 -12.69 -1.86 -1.05
C ILE A 40 -13.44 -1.63 -2.37
N TYR A 41 -12.85 -0.93 -3.33
CA TYR A 41 -13.43 -0.69 -4.65
C TYR A 41 -13.05 -1.74 -5.69
N PHE A 42 -12.16 -2.67 -5.34
CA PHE A 42 -11.67 -3.69 -6.26
C PHE A 42 -12.46 -4.98 -6.12
N ASP A 43 -12.69 -5.66 -7.24
CA ASP A 43 -13.17 -7.05 -7.23
C ASP A 43 -12.11 -7.98 -6.58
N SER A 44 -12.51 -9.21 -6.26
CA SER A 44 -11.62 -10.16 -5.57
C SER A 44 -10.32 -10.45 -6.33
N ILE A 45 -10.36 -10.52 -7.66
CA ILE A 45 -9.19 -10.85 -8.50
C ILE A 45 -8.24 -9.65 -8.52
N THR A 46 -8.78 -8.46 -8.75
CA THR A 46 -8.01 -7.22 -8.74
C THR A 46 -7.36 -7.00 -7.38
N ARG A 47 -8.10 -7.23 -6.28
CA ARG A 47 -7.57 -7.12 -4.92
C ARG A 47 -6.44 -8.12 -4.65
N GLN A 48 -6.60 -9.38 -5.06
CA GLN A 48 -5.55 -10.40 -4.97
C GLN A 48 -4.27 -9.96 -5.69
N ASN A 49 -4.40 -9.56 -6.96
CA ASN A 49 -3.28 -9.09 -7.76
C ASN A 49 -2.60 -7.85 -7.15
N THR A 50 -3.36 -6.90 -6.61
CA THR A 50 -2.82 -5.71 -5.94
C THR A 50 -2.00 -6.08 -4.70
N VAL A 51 -2.49 -7.00 -3.86
CA VAL A 51 -1.79 -7.47 -2.66
C VAL A 51 -0.48 -8.17 -3.03
N ASP A 52 -0.48 -9.00 -4.07
CA ASP A 52 0.73 -9.68 -4.55
C ASP A 52 1.77 -8.69 -5.08
N LYS A 53 1.35 -7.63 -5.79
CA LYS A 53 2.24 -6.55 -6.22
C LYS A 53 2.84 -5.81 -5.03
N PHE A 54 2.03 -5.49 -4.00
CA PHE A 54 2.54 -4.86 -2.78
C PHE A 54 3.58 -5.72 -2.08
N TYR A 55 3.35 -7.03 -1.97
CA TYR A 55 4.34 -7.94 -1.40
C TYR A 55 5.64 -7.92 -2.22
N LYS A 56 5.58 -7.89 -3.55
CA LYS A 56 6.79 -7.83 -4.39
C LYS A 56 7.60 -6.55 -4.17
N VAL A 57 6.95 -5.40 -4.09
CA VAL A 57 7.64 -4.09 -4.01
C VAL A 57 7.97 -3.66 -2.58
N LEU A 58 7.54 -4.39 -1.55
CA LEU A 58 8.02 -4.19 -0.18
C LEU A 58 9.40 -4.81 0.01
N ASN A 59 10.25 -4.14 0.78
CA ASN A 59 11.51 -4.71 1.24
C ASN A 59 11.27 -5.80 2.30
N PRO A 60 12.18 -6.77 2.47
CA PRO A 60 12.06 -7.78 3.54
C PRO A 60 11.88 -7.12 4.92
N GLY A 61 10.86 -7.54 5.67
CA GLY A 61 10.53 -6.95 6.96
C GLY A 61 9.68 -5.67 6.89
N GLY A 62 9.37 -5.16 5.70
CA GLY A 62 8.54 -3.99 5.47
C GLY A 62 7.05 -4.22 5.77
N TYR A 63 6.29 -3.13 5.86
CA TYR A 63 4.91 -3.15 6.36
C TYR A 63 3.89 -2.71 5.31
N LEU A 64 2.76 -3.40 5.26
CA LEU A 64 1.55 -2.98 4.56
C LEU A 64 0.49 -2.56 5.59
N ILE A 65 -0.01 -1.34 5.46
CA ILE A 65 -1.02 -0.75 6.33
C ILE A 65 -2.28 -0.43 5.51
N ILE A 66 -3.41 -1.03 5.91
CA ILE A 66 -4.70 -0.91 5.22
C ILE A 66 -5.73 -0.14 6.08
N GLY A 67 -6.91 0.10 5.52
CA GLY A 67 -8.04 0.75 6.17
C GLY A 67 -8.81 -0.20 7.10
N HIS A 68 -9.61 0.36 8.02
CA HIS A 68 -10.36 -0.44 9.01
C HIS A 68 -11.46 -1.33 8.40
N SER A 69 -12.01 -0.93 7.25
CA SER A 69 -12.99 -1.72 6.51
C SER A 69 -12.34 -2.72 5.54
N GLU A 70 -11.01 -2.80 5.54
CA GLU A 70 -10.24 -3.66 4.65
C GLU A 70 -9.64 -4.81 5.46
N SER A 71 -9.54 -5.98 4.84
CA SER A 71 -8.90 -7.16 5.41
C SER A 71 -8.25 -7.96 4.29
N LEU A 72 -7.11 -8.58 4.61
CA LEU A 72 -6.52 -9.58 3.72
C LEU A 72 -7.10 -10.98 3.93
N SER A 73 -8.10 -11.12 4.82
CA SER A 73 -8.84 -12.37 4.99
C SER A 73 -9.49 -12.81 3.68
N GLY A 74 -9.30 -14.07 3.30
CA GLY A 74 -9.80 -14.62 2.04
C GLY A 74 -8.98 -14.23 0.81
N ILE A 75 -7.85 -13.54 0.99
CA ILE A 75 -6.82 -13.32 -0.04
C ILE A 75 -5.68 -14.28 0.26
N GLN A 76 -5.17 -14.98 -0.75
CA GLN A 76 -3.98 -15.80 -0.58
C GLN A 76 -2.75 -14.89 -0.57
N HIS A 77 -2.01 -14.83 0.52
CA HIS A 77 -0.86 -13.92 0.60
C HIS A 77 0.23 -14.46 1.52
N SER A 78 1.46 -13.99 1.31
CA SER A 78 2.62 -14.35 2.14
C SER A 78 2.85 -13.40 3.32
N PHE A 79 2.02 -12.37 3.48
CA PHE A 79 2.13 -11.46 4.63
C PHE A 79 1.88 -12.15 5.96
N HIS A 80 2.68 -11.80 6.96
CA HIS A 80 2.42 -12.09 8.37
C HIS A 80 1.48 -11.04 8.97
N TYR A 81 0.40 -11.49 9.59
CA TYR A 81 -0.46 -10.61 10.37
C TYR A 81 0.26 -10.14 11.64
N ILE A 82 0.23 -8.83 11.93
CA ILE A 82 0.83 -8.25 13.14
C ILE A 82 -0.24 -7.80 14.12
N GLN A 83 -1.15 -6.94 13.65
CA GLN A 83 -2.27 -6.41 14.43
C GLN A 83 -3.35 -5.91 13.46
N PRO A 84 -4.53 -5.44 13.93
CA PRO A 84 -5.57 -4.94 13.03
C PRO A 84 -5.00 -3.95 12.03
N THR A 85 -5.32 -4.17 10.75
CA THR A 85 -4.89 -3.37 9.59
C THR A 85 -3.39 -3.32 9.29
N ILE A 86 -2.54 -4.07 10.01
CA ILE A 86 -1.07 -4.05 9.81
C ILE A 86 -0.54 -5.45 9.52
N TYR A 87 0.20 -5.55 8.42
CA TYR A 87 0.77 -6.78 7.90
C TYR A 87 2.26 -6.56 7.60
N ARG A 88 3.08 -7.60 7.80
CA ARG A 88 4.52 -7.55 7.56
C ARG A 88 4.93 -8.54 6.49
N LYS A 89 5.82 -8.12 5.60
CA LYS A 89 6.51 -9.00 4.65
C LYS A 89 7.57 -9.83 5.36
#